data_AF-A0A4P1QYB7-F1
#
_entry.id   AF-A0A4P1QYB7-F1
#
_cell.length_a   1.000
_cell.length_b   1.000
_cell.length_c   1.000
_cell.angle_alpha   90.00
_cell.angle_beta   90.00
_cell.angle_gamma   90.00
#
_symmetry.space_group_name_H-M   'P 1'
#
loop_
_entity.id
_entity.type
_entity.pdbx_description
1 polymer ?
#
loop_
_entity_poly.entity_id
_entity_poly.type
_entity_poly.pdbx_seq_one_letter_code
_entity_poly.pdbx_strand_id
1 'polypeptide(L)'
;MGLLEGTKAYRKENGQIQQFRPQQNAIRMKNGAERMCMTSPSIHEFVHALKQTVLANKRWVPPPGKGSLYLRPLLLGTGPVLGLAPAIEYSFLIYASPVRNYFKEGSAPLNLCVDEDFDRAYSRGSGSVKTISNYAQDKCISTPAANGTILPGITRKSVIEMARDQGYQVEQRTIAVDELIEADEVFCTGTAVGVAPVGSVPYQDRRVEYITCPRTICEELNTTLLGFLFALGSKTIFEGGKMFFRYSLFRPHAI
;
A
#
# COMPACT_ATOMS: atom_id res chain seq x y z
N MET A 1 9.97 3.23 9.75
CA MET A 1 10.31 1.89 9.21
C MET A 1 9.73 0.80 10.10
N GLY A 2 9.42 -0.38 9.54
CA GLY A 2 8.99 -1.51 10.34
C GLY A 2 9.20 -2.88 9.68
N LEU A 3 9.36 -3.88 10.53
CA LEU A 3 9.49 -5.30 10.18
C LEU A 3 8.39 -6.10 10.87
N LEU A 4 8.00 -7.20 10.23
CA LEU A 4 6.97 -8.08 10.74
C LEU A 4 7.39 -9.55 10.62
N GLU A 5 7.02 -10.35 11.61
CA GLU A 5 7.21 -11.79 11.61
C GLU A 5 5.89 -12.53 11.75
N GLY A 6 5.91 -13.83 11.48
CA GLY A 6 4.72 -14.67 11.60
C GLY A 6 5.06 -16.06 12.09
N THR A 7 4.48 -16.45 13.22
CA THR A 7 4.62 -17.81 13.73
C THR A 7 3.32 -18.26 14.41
N LYS A 8 3.22 -19.54 14.72
CA LYS A 8 2.02 -20.16 15.28
C LYS A 8 2.37 -21.01 16.50
N ALA A 9 1.47 -21.01 17.46
CA ALA A 9 1.47 -21.92 18.59
C ALA A 9 0.28 -22.90 18.47
N TYR A 10 0.56 -24.18 18.63
CA TYR A 10 -0.41 -25.27 18.48
C TYR A 10 -0.56 -26.03 19.78
N ARG A 11 -1.80 -26.42 20.10
CA ARG A 11 -2.08 -27.34 21.20
C ARG A 11 -1.98 -28.77 20.71
N LYS A 12 -1.20 -29.59 21.41
CA LYS A 12 -1.11 -31.04 21.21
C LYS A 12 -2.22 -31.77 21.94
N GLU A 13 -2.45 -33.04 21.56
CA GLU A 13 -3.39 -33.94 22.24
C GLU A 13 -3.10 -34.08 23.75
N ASN A 14 -1.82 -34.08 24.14
CA ASN A 14 -1.41 -34.14 25.55
C ASN A 14 -1.54 -32.79 26.30
N GLY A 15 -2.18 -31.78 25.69
CA GLY A 15 -2.38 -30.45 26.27
C GLY A 15 -1.15 -29.52 26.24
N GLN A 16 0.02 -30.01 25.84
CA GLN A 16 1.22 -29.17 25.68
C GLN A 16 1.07 -28.22 24.50
N ILE A 17 1.74 -27.06 24.57
CA ILE A 17 1.77 -26.09 23.48
C ILE A 17 3.13 -26.12 22.81
N GLN A 18 3.14 -26.19 21.48
CA GLN A 18 4.36 -26.20 20.67
C GLN A 18 4.37 -25.04 19.68
N GLN A 19 5.55 -24.47 19.48
CA GLN A 19 5.85 -23.52 18.42
C GLN A 19 6.80 -24.16 17.41
N PHE A 20 6.65 -23.84 16.13
CA PHE A 20 7.51 -24.38 15.08
C PHE A 20 8.70 -23.45 14.82
N ARG A 21 9.92 -23.93 15.16
CA ARG A 21 11.22 -23.28 14.88
C ARG A 21 11.26 -21.76 15.16
N PRO A 22 10.82 -21.26 16.34
CA PRO A 22 10.76 -19.82 16.62
C PRO A 22 12.10 -19.09 16.52
N GLN A 23 13.22 -19.81 16.70
CA GLN A 23 14.57 -19.28 16.50
C GLN A 23 14.82 -18.84 15.06
N GLN A 24 14.23 -19.52 14.07
CA GLN A 24 14.39 -19.19 12.65
C GLN A 24 13.64 -17.90 12.30
N ASN A 25 12.47 -17.67 12.90
CA ASN A 25 11.77 -16.39 12.80
C ASN A 25 12.62 -15.25 13.40
N ALA A 26 13.26 -15.50 14.55
CA ALA A 26 14.14 -14.52 15.20
C ALA A 26 15.35 -14.16 14.33
N ILE A 27 16.02 -15.16 13.75
CA ILE A 27 17.15 -14.96 12.82
C ILE A 27 16.70 -14.15 11.60
N ARG A 28 15.53 -14.48 11.02
CA ARG A 28 15.01 -13.74 9.87
C ARG A 28 14.69 -12.28 10.21
N MET A 29 14.11 -12.01 11.38
CA MET A 29 13.89 -10.63 11.83
C MET A 29 15.22 -9.88 12.02
N LYS A 30 16.22 -10.52 12.64
CA LYS A 30 17.55 -9.93 12.82
C LYS A 30 18.22 -9.57 11.49
N ASN A 31 18.25 -10.50 10.54
CA ASN A 31 18.80 -10.25 9.21
C ASN A 31 18.03 -9.13 8.47
N GLY A 32 16.71 -9.10 8.63
CA GLY A 32 15.88 -8.03 8.10
C GLY A 32 16.19 -6.67 8.73
N ALA A 33 16.43 -6.64 10.04
CA ALA A 33 16.76 -5.42 10.77
C ALA A 33 18.13 -4.88 10.36
N GLU A 34 19.13 -5.75 10.20
CA GLU A 34 20.44 -5.39 9.65
C GLU A 34 20.31 -4.77 8.26
N ARG A 35 19.53 -5.38 7.35
CA ARG A 35 19.30 -4.83 6.00
C ARG A 35 18.59 -3.47 6.02
N MET A 36 17.74 -3.25 7.02
CA MET A 36 16.92 -2.05 7.19
C MET A 36 17.56 -1.00 8.13
N CYS A 37 18.82 -1.20 8.55
CA CYS A 37 19.51 -0.31 9.50
C CYS A 37 18.75 -0.13 10.83
N MET A 38 18.10 -1.18 11.31
CA MET A 38 17.32 -1.20 12.56
C MET A 38 18.02 -2.04 13.63
N THR A 39 17.82 -1.67 14.90
CA THR A 39 18.26 -2.51 16.03
C THR A 39 17.21 -3.57 16.35
N SER A 40 17.54 -4.85 16.17
CA SER A 40 16.66 -5.97 16.53
C SER A 40 16.89 -6.47 17.95
N PRO A 41 15.88 -7.06 18.61
CA PRO A 41 16.11 -7.89 19.79
C PRO A 41 17.02 -9.07 19.47
N SER A 42 17.72 -9.59 20.48
CA SER A 42 18.48 -10.83 20.35
C SER A 42 17.55 -12.01 20.07
N ILE A 43 18.12 -13.10 19.54
CA ILE A 43 17.39 -14.35 19.28
C ILE A 43 16.74 -14.86 20.58
N HIS A 44 17.45 -14.76 21.70
CA HIS A 44 16.94 -15.17 23.01
C HIS A 44 15.75 -14.32 23.46
N GLU A 45 15.87 -12.98 23.42
CA GLU A 45 14.78 -12.06 23.82
C GLU A 45 13.53 -12.25 22.96
N PHE A 46 13.70 -12.38 21.64
CA PHE A 46 12.59 -12.63 20.72
C PHE A 46 11.86 -13.94 21.05
N VAL A 47 12.59 -15.03 21.25
CA VAL A 47 12.02 -16.35 21.56
C VAL A 47 11.40 -16.35 22.96
N HIS A 48 12.03 -15.68 23.92
CA HIS A 48 11.50 -15.52 25.27
C HIS A 48 10.17 -14.77 25.25
N ALA A 49 10.12 -13.62 24.57
CA ALA A 49 8.90 -12.82 24.42
C ALA A 49 7.76 -13.63 23.78
N LEU A 50 8.05 -14.36 22.69
CA LEU A 50 7.09 -15.27 22.07
C LEU A 50 6.52 -16.30 23.05
N LYS A 51 7.37 -16.91 23.88
CA LYS A 51 6.94 -17.88 24.90
C LYS A 51 6.04 -17.22 25.95
N GLN A 52 6.42 -16.05 26.45
CA GLN A 52 5.61 -15.31 27.43
C GLN A 52 4.26 -14.92 26.86
N THR A 53 4.20 -14.44 25.61
CA THR A 53 2.93 -14.12 24.94
C THR A 53 2.03 -15.34 24.83
N VAL A 54 2.59 -16.52 24.48
CA VAL A 54 1.81 -17.76 24.42
C VAL A 54 1.31 -18.19 25.79
N LEU A 55 2.15 -18.12 26.83
CA LEU A 55 1.78 -18.50 28.19
C LEU A 55 0.65 -17.60 28.72
N ALA A 56 0.77 -16.28 28.55
CA ALA A 56 -0.25 -15.31 28.94
C ALA A 56 -1.58 -15.53 28.19
N ASN A 57 -1.54 -16.09 26.98
CA ASN A 57 -2.69 -16.35 26.13
C ASN A 57 -3.06 -17.84 26.03
N LYS A 58 -2.60 -18.68 26.97
CA LYS A 58 -2.79 -20.14 26.93
C LYS A 58 -4.25 -20.56 26.73
N ARG A 59 -5.21 -19.82 27.31
CA ARG A 59 -6.65 -20.07 27.16
C ARG A 59 -7.18 -19.85 25.74
N TRP A 60 -6.51 -19.01 24.95
CA TRP A 60 -6.88 -18.67 23.58
C TRP A 60 -6.26 -19.60 22.54
N VAL A 61 -5.32 -20.48 22.92
CA VAL A 61 -4.78 -21.47 21.99
C VAL A 61 -5.87 -22.50 21.67
N PRO A 62 -6.32 -22.63 20.41
CA PRO A 62 -7.41 -23.54 20.05
C PRO A 62 -7.15 -25.00 20.45
N PRO A 63 -8.21 -25.82 20.60
CA PRO A 63 -8.06 -27.26 20.81
C PRO A 63 -7.28 -27.94 19.66
N PRO A 64 -6.72 -29.14 19.89
CA PRO A 64 -6.03 -29.90 18.86
C PRO A 64 -6.88 -30.05 17.60
N GLY A 65 -6.26 -29.89 16.43
CA GLY A 65 -6.93 -29.96 15.12
C GLY A 65 -7.87 -28.80 14.75
N LYS A 66 -8.26 -27.93 15.70
CA LYS A 66 -9.25 -26.85 15.45
C LYS A 66 -8.64 -25.51 15.02
N GLY A 67 -7.32 -25.36 15.12
CA GLY A 67 -6.63 -24.14 14.70
C GLY A 67 -5.31 -23.93 15.43
N SER A 68 -4.88 -22.67 15.49
CA SER A 68 -3.64 -22.25 16.15
C SER A 68 -3.78 -20.85 16.74
N LEU A 69 -2.94 -20.52 17.72
CA LEU A 69 -2.72 -19.12 18.11
C LEU A 69 -1.66 -18.52 17.18
N TYR A 70 -2.06 -17.61 16.31
CA TYR A 70 -1.14 -16.88 15.45
C TYR A 70 -0.48 -15.74 16.23
N LEU A 71 0.85 -15.66 16.14
CA LEU A 71 1.66 -14.63 16.77
C LEU A 71 2.25 -13.74 15.67
N ARG A 72 2.12 -12.43 15.85
CA ARG A 72 2.61 -11.39 14.96
C ARG A 72 3.59 -10.48 15.70
N PRO A 73 4.87 -10.86 15.78
CA PRO A 73 5.92 -9.96 16.23
C PRO A 73 6.11 -8.83 15.22
N LEU A 74 6.23 -7.60 15.72
CA LEU A 74 6.48 -6.38 14.96
C LEU A 74 7.65 -5.64 15.60
N LEU A 75 8.54 -5.12 14.76
CA LEU A 75 9.62 -4.22 15.16
C LEU A 75 9.41 -2.90 14.42
N LEU A 76 9.16 -1.82 15.14
CA LEU A 76 8.83 -0.50 14.58
C LEU A 76 9.83 0.54 15.08
N GLY A 77 10.32 1.41 14.20
CA GLY A 77 11.03 2.62 14.65
C GLY A 77 10.04 3.62 15.23
N THR A 78 10.17 3.99 16.49
CA THR A 78 9.21 4.82 17.24
C THR A 78 9.80 6.11 17.81
N GLY A 79 11.09 6.39 17.57
CA GLY A 79 11.73 7.62 18.03
C GLY A 79 11.21 8.89 17.34
N PRO A 80 11.30 10.07 18.00
CA PRO A 80 10.77 11.34 17.50
C PRO A 80 11.69 11.99 16.45
N VAL A 81 11.92 11.32 15.32
CA VAL A 81 12.76 11.82 14.22
C VAL A 81 11.92 11.98 12.95
N LEU A 82 11.85 13.20 12.42
CA LEU A 82 11.17 13.52 11.16
C LEU A 82 12.07 13.38 9.93
N GLY A 83 13.39 13.39 10.11
CA GLY A 83 14.36 13.26 9.03
C GLY A 83 14.49 11.82 8.50
N LEU A 84 14.97 11.67 7.26
CA LEU A 84 15.32 10.38 6.67
C LEU A 84 16.62 9.83 7.30
N ALA A 85 16.50 9.21 8.48
CA ALA A 85 17.59 8.53 9.16
C ALA A 85 17.05 7.31 9.93
N PRO A 86 17.92 6.34 10.29
CA PRO A 86 17.55 5.28 11.23
C PRO A 86 16.94 5.86 12.51
N ALA A 87 15.89 5.21 13.01
CA ALA A 87 15.27 5.64 14.26
C ALA A 87 16.24 5.41 15.43
N ILE A 88 16.20 6.32 16.41
CA ILE A 88 16.98 6.21 17.64
C ILE A 88 16.36 5.22 18.65
N GLU A 89 15.05 4.97 18.50
CA GLU A 89 14.27 4.08 19.36
C GLU A 89 13.43 3.13 18.53
N TYR A 90 13.32 1.89 19.01
CA TYR A 90 12.54 0.83 18.38
C TYR A 90 11.62 0.18 19.40
N SER A 91 10.36 -0.04 19.00
CA SER A 91 9.38 -0.80 19.77
C SER A 91 9.24 -2.20 19.19
N PHE A 92 9.43 -3.21 20.04
CA PHE A 92 9.16 -4.61 19.73
C PHE A 92 7.88 -5.08 20.44
N LEU A 93 6.90 -5.56 19.67
CA LEU A 93 5.58 -5.91 20.18
C LEU A 93 5.04 -7.16 19.50
N ILE A 94 4.22 -7.95 20.21
CA ILE A 94 3.67 -9.21 19.70
C ILE A 94 2.16 -9.20 19.87
N TYR A 95 1.44 -9.22 18.74
CA TYR A 95 0.00 -9.50 18.76
C TYR A 95 -0.25 -11.01 18.72
N ALA A 96 -1.30 -11.47 19.40
CA ALA A 96 -1.74 -12.85 19.41
C ALA A 96 -3.21 -12.95 19.01
N SER A 97 -3.55 -13.83 18.08
CA SER A 97 -4.93 -14.03 17.63
C SER A 97 -5.23 -15.50 17.34
N PRO A 98 -6.31 -16.07 17.89
CA PRO A 98 -6.72 -17.43 17.55
C PRO A 98 -7.23 -17.47 16.10
N VAL A 99 -6.69 -18.39 15.31
CA VAL A 99 -7.07 -18.57 13.90
C VAL A 99 -7.47 -20.01 13.63
N ARG A 100 -8.48 -20.19 12.77
CA ARG A 100 -8.85 -21.51 12.23
C ARG A 100 -7.82 -21.99 11.21
N ASN A 101 -7.93 -23.26 10.85
CA ASN A 101 -7.20 -23.78 9.69
C ASN A 101 -7.69 -23.07 8.42
N TYR A 102 -6.73 -22.66 7.58
CA TYR A 102 -7.02 -21.91 6.36
C TYR A 102 -7.75 -22.79 5.33
N PHE A 103 -7.28 -24.03 5.19
CA PHE A 103 -7.98 -25.07 4.44
C PHE A 103 -8.90 -25.84 5.40
N LYS A 104 -10.20 -25.84 5.11
CA LYS A 104 -11.12 -26.83 5.70
C LYS A 104 -10.73 -28.21 5.16
N GLU A 105 -11.00 -29.29 5.90
CA GLU A 105 -10.62 -30.67 5.57
C GLU A 105 -10.57 -30.94 4.04
N GLY A 106 -9.35 -31.18 3.54
CA GLY A 106 -9.04 -31.24 2.10
C GLY A 106 -8.17 -30.07 1.62
N SER A 107 -7.03 -30.35 0.99
CA SER A 107 -6.19 -29.33 0.34
C SER A 107 -6.80 -28.96 -1.01
N ALA A 108 -7.75 -28.03 -1.03
CA ALA A 108 -8.19 -27.44 -2.28
C ALA A 108 -6.99 -26.70 -2.93
N PRO A 109 -6.70 -26.94 -4.22
CA PRO A 109 -5.63 -26.23 -4.91
C PRO A 109 -5.93 -24.73 -4.97
N LEU A 110 -4.87 -23.91 -4.97
CA LEU A 110 -4.98 -22.47 -5.16
C LEU A 110 -4.93 -22.16 -6.66
N ASN A 111 -5.80 -21.25 -7.12
CA ASN A 111 -5.64 -20.63 -8.43
C ASN A 111 -4.64 -19.48 -8.30
N LEU A 112 -3.62 -19.46 -9.15
CA LEU A 112 -2.60 -18.41 -9.19
C LEU A 112 -2.84 -17.53 -10.42
N CYS A 113 -2.64 -16.23 -10.27
CA CYS A 113 -2.61 -15.27 -11.37
C CYS A 113 -1.16 -14.87 -11.62
N VAL A 114 -0.74 -14.89 -12.87
CA VAL A 114 0.53 -14.28 -13.30
C VAL A 114 0.19 -12.86 -13.74
N ASP A 115 0.95 -11.91 -13.24
CA ASP A 115 0.83 -10.49 -13.54
C ASP A 115 2.20 -10.04 -14.05
N GLU A 116 2.24 -9.53 -15.27
CA GLU A 116 3.47 -9.07 -15.94
C GLU A 116 3.67 -7.56 -15.78
N ASP A 117 2.65 -6.85 -15.32
CA ASP A 117 2.65 -5.39 -15.20
C ASP A 117 3.15 -4.92 -13.82
N PHE A 118 3.25 -5.83 -12.84
CA PHE A 118 3.65 -5.48 -11.47
C PHE A 118 4.81 -6.35 -10.94
N ASP A 119 5.94 -5.71 -10.70
CA ASP A 119 7.07 -6.33 -10.01
C ASP A 119 6.92 -6.26 -8.48
N ARG A 120 6.81 -7.42 -7.83
CA ARG A 120 6.78 -7.49 -6.35
C ARG A 120 8.09 -7.03 -5.70
N ALA A 121 9.21 -7.21 -6.39
CA ALA A 121 10.55 -6.92 -5.88
C ALA A 121 11.59 -6.92 -7.00
N TYR A 122 12.57 -6.03 -6.90
CA TYR A 122 13.72 -5.98 -7.81
C TYR A 122 15.01 -6.50 -7.14
N SER A 123 16.01 -6.84 -7.97
CA SER A 123 17.33 -7.31 -7.51
C SER A 123 17.99 -6.30 -6.57
N ARG A 124 18.51 -6.77 -5.43
CA ARG A 124 19.09 -5.94 -4.34
C ARG A 124 18.10 -5.04 -3.60
N GLY A 125 16.82 -5.01 -3.96
CA GLY A 125 15.78 -4.33 -3.20
C GLY A 125 15.50 -4.97 -1.84
N SER A 126 14.40 -4.57 -1.20
CA SER A 126 13.97 -5.11 0.09
C SER A 126 13.16 -6.40 -0.01
N GLY A 127 12.93 -6.96 -1.20
CA GLY A 127 12.01 -8.07 -1.46
C GLY A 127 12.28 -9.38 -0.70
N SER A 128 13.51 -9.58 -0.21
CA SER A 128 13.93 -10.72 0.63
C SER A 128 13.69 -10.48 2.14
N VAL A 129 13.33 -9.26 2.53
CA VAL A 129 13.06 -8.85 3.91
C VAL A 129 11.56 -8.83 4.16
N LYS A 130 11.11 -9.26 5.33
CA LYS A 130 9.71 -9.17 5.74
C LYS A 130 9.40 -7.78 6.33
N THR A 131 9.64 -6.75 5.53
CA THR A 131 9.36 -5.35 5.86
C THR A 131 7.93 -4.98 5.48
N ILE A 132 7.36 -3.97 6.15
CA ILE A 132 6.02 -3.45 5.88
C ILE A 132 5.91 -2.91 4.45
N SER A 133 6.96 -2.27 3.92
CA SER A 133 6.93 -1.62 2.59
C SER A 133 6.63 -2.60 1.46
N ASN A 134 7.14 -3.83 1.53
CA ASN A 134 6.88 -4.87 0.51
C ASN A 134 5.41 -5.35 0.46
N TYR A 135 4.57 -4.91 1.41
CA TYR A 135 3.14 -5.21 1.46
C TYR A 135 2.28 -3.94 1.39
N ALA A 136 2.90 -2.76 1.38
CA ALA A 136 2.22 -1.52 1.06
C ALA A 136 2.24 -1.38 -0.47
N GLN A 137 1.11 -1.04 -1.08
CA GLN A 137 1.11 -0.55 -2.45
C GLN A 137 1.83 0.81 -2.44
N ASP A 138 2.84 0.98 -3.30
CA ASP A 138 3.47 2.29 -3.49
C ASP A 138 2.43 3.24 -4.07
N LYS A 139 1.98 4.19 -3.25
CA LYS A 139 0.99 5.21 -3.61
C LYS A 139 1.69 6.51 -4.00
N CYS A 140 2.57 6.47 -5.00
CA CYS A 140 3.30 7.66 -5.46
C CYS A 140 2.73 8.18 -6.78
N ILE A 141 2.50 9.48 -6.87
CA ILE A 141 2.13 10.18 -8.11
C ILE A 141 3.13 11.30 -8.34
N SER A 142 3.86 11.23 -9.46
CA SER A 142 4.75 12.30 -9.90
C SER A 142 4.07 13.17 -10.96
N THR A 143 4.25 14.48 -10.89
CA THR A 143 3.81 15.42 -11.94
C THR A 143 4.86 16.50 -12.18
N PRO A 144 5.07 16.95 -13.43
CA PRO A 144 5.97 18.06 -13.74
C PRO A 144 5.66 19.30 -12.89
N ALA A 145 6.68 19.92 -12.32
CA ALA A 145 6.51 21.17 -11.57
C ALA A 145 6.02 22.30 -12.50
N ALA A 146 5.07 23.10 -12.03
CA ALA A 146 4.55 24.25 -12.77
C ALA A 146 5.41 25.50 -12.55
N ASN A 147 6.73 25.39 -12.75
CA ASN A 147 7.71 26.45 -12.56
C ASN A 147 8.38 26.82 -13.91
N GLY A 148 7.58 27.31 -14.85
CA GLY A 148 8.08 27.78 -16.15
C GLY A 148 7.20 27.32 -17.31
N THR A 149 7.64 26.28 -18.01
CA THR A 149 7.05 25.81 -19.28
C THR A 149 5.76 25.00 -19.15
N ILE A 150 5.33 24.67 -17.92
CA ILE A 150 4.13 23.89 -17.64
C ILE A 150 3.02 24.80 -17.11
N LEU A 151 1.89 24.82 -17.82
CA LEU A 151 0.71 25.60 -17.42
C LEU A 151 0.16 25.11 -16.06
N PRO A 152 -0.10 25.99 -15.07
CA PRO A 152 -0.68 25.62 -13.79
C PRO A 152 -2.20 25.33 -13.93
N GLY A 153 -2.53 24.18 -14.51
CA GLY A 153 -3.93 23.77 -14.74
C GLY A 153 -4.73 23.59 -13.46
N ILE A 154 -5.98 24.08 -13.45
CA ILE A 154 -6.89 23.96 -12.30
C ILE A 154 -7.24 22.49 -12.03
N THR A 155 -7.56 21.71 -13.07
CA THR A 155 -7.82 20.26 -12.93
C THR A 155 -6.61 19.52 -12.35
N ARG A 156 -5.39 19.85 -12.79
CA ARG A 156 -4.15 19.31 -12.21
C ARG A 156 -4.06 19.61 -10.72
N LYS A 157 -4.32 20.85 -10.30
CA LYS A 157 -4.29 21.25 -8.90
C LYS A 157 -5.30 20.47 -8.06
N SER A 158 -6.55 20.36 -8.53
CA SER A 158 -7.59 19.59 -7.84
C SER A 158 -7.24 18.10 -7.74
N VAL A 159 -6.64 17.52 -8.78
CA VAL A 159 -6.19 16.11 -8.77
C VAL A 159 -5.07 15.89 -7.76
N ILE A 160 -4.11 16.82 -7.65
CA ILE A 160 -3.06 16.75 -6.62
C ILE A 160 -3.65 16.80 -5.21
N GLU A 161 -4.63 17.68 -4.97
CA GLU A 161 -5.31 17.81 -3.68
C GLU A 161 -6.10 16.52 -3.34
N MET A 162 -6.92 16.02 -4.26
CA MET A 162 -7.67 14.77 -4.08
C MET A 162 -6.76 13.56 -3.84
N ALA A 163 -5.67 13.45 -4.60
CA ALA A 163 -4.70 12.37 -4.42
C ALA A 163 -4.05 12.42 -3.03
N ARG A 164 -3.69 13.61 -2.53
CA ARG A 164 -3.16 13.77 -1.18
C ARG A 164 -4.18 13.40 -0.10
N ASP A 165 -5.44 13.79 -0.28
CA ASP A 165 -6.53 13.45 0.62
C ASP A 165 -6.79 11.93 0.68
N GLN A 166 -6.55 11.22 -0.43
CA GLN A 166 -6.63 9.76 -0.52
C GLN A 166 -5.36 9.03 -0.03
N GLY A 167 -4.36 9.78 0.47
CA GLY A 167 -3.13 9.26 1.05
C GLY A 167 -2.02 8.94 0.05
N TYR A 168 -2.12 9.43 -1.19
CA TYR A 168 -1.02 9.36 -2.16
C TYR A 168 0.07 10.39 -1.82
N GLN A 169 1.33 9.98 -1.95
CA GLN A 169 2.48 10.89 -1.98
C GLN A 169 2.53 11.54 -3.36
N VAL A 170 2.40 12.87 -3.42
CA VAL A 170 2.37 13.60 -4.69
C VAL A 170 3.58 14.52 -4.81
N GLU A 171 4.48 14.20 -5.74
CA GLU A 171 5.71 14.93 -6.01
C GLU A 171 5.55 15.86 -7.23
N GLN A 172 5.90 17.14 -7.05
CA GLN A 172 5.94 18.10 -8.15
C GLN A 172 7.40 18.37 -8.52
N ARG A 173 7.90 17.69 -9.56
CA ARG A 173 9.31 17.75 -9.98
C ARG A 173 9.47 17.43 -11.46
N THR A 174 10.65 17.65 -12.00
CA THR A 174 11.01 17.14 -13.33
C THR A 174 10.96 15.61 -13.32
N ILE A 175 10.34 15.03 -14.35
CA ILE A 175 10.23 13.58 -14.55
C ILE A 175 11.18 13.22 -15.70
N ALA A 176 12.12 12.32 -15.43
CA ALA A 176 13.04 11.84 -16.46
C ALA A 176 12.30 10.94 -17.45
N VAL A 177 12.78 10.86 -18.68
CA VAL A 177 12.15 9.99 -19.70
C VAL A 177 12.21 8.52 -19.28
N ASP A 178 13.32 8.08 -18.68
CA ASP A 178 13.46 6.71 -18.18
C ASP A 178 12.41 6.38 -17.11
N GLU A 179 12.11 7.34 -16.23
CA GLU A 179 11.07 7.19 -15.22
C GLU A 179 9.66 7.15 -15.83
N LEU A 180 9.40 7.93 -16.88
CA LEU A 180 8.13 7.86 -17.63
C LEU A 180 7.95 6.51 -18.33
N ILE A 181 9.05 5.88 -18.77
CA ILE A 181 9.04 4.58 -19.44
C ILE A 181 8.76 3.46 -18.43
N GLU A 182 9.23 3.61 -17.20
CA GLU A 182 9.08 2.63 -16.10
C GLU A 182 7.79 2.84 -15.29
N ALA A 183 6.95 3.82 -15.62
CA ALA A 183 5.73 4.12 -14.87
C ALA A 183 4.62 3.07 -15.09
N ASP A 184 3.95 2.66 -14.02
CA ASP A 184 2.82 1.70 -14.08
C ASP A 184 1.59 2.32 -14.78
N GLU A 185 1.24 3.55 -14.40
CA GLU A 185 0.12 4.31 -14.93
C GLU A 185 0.58 5.70 -15.39
N VAL A 186 0.08 6.14 -16.54
CA VAL A 186 0.22 7.52 -17.00
C VAL A 186 -1.17 8.07 -17.30
N PHE A 187 -1.45 9.28 -16.83
CA PHE A 187 -2.69 9.95 -17.13
C PHE A 187 -2.50 11.45 -17.34
N CYS A 188 -3.37 12.03 -18.16
CA CYS A 188 -3.46 13.45 -18.41
C CYS A 188 -4.58 14.06 -17.57
N THR A 189 -4.39 15.32 -17.17
CA THR A 189 -5.42 16.08 -16.47
C THR A 189 -5.77 17.33 -17.28
N GLY A 190 -7.05 17.65 -17.37
CA GLY A 190 -7.48 18.85 -18.08
C GLY A 190 -9.00 19.02 -18.06
N THR A 191 -9.46 20.27 -18.17
CA THR A 191 -10.88 20.60 -18.09
C THR A 191 -11.75 19.83 -19.08
N ALA A 192 -11.26 19.58 -20.29
CA ALA A 192 -12.01 18.88 -21.33
C ALA A 192 -12.13 17.37 -21.09
N VAL A 193 -11.15 16.76 -20.42
CA VAL A 193 -11.01 15.30 -20.32
C VAL A 193 -11.10 14.78 -18.89
N GLY A 194 -11.12 15.67 -17.89
CA GLY A 194 -11.04 15.30 -16.48
C GLY A 194 -9.67 14.70 -16.16
N VAL A 195 -9.67 13.42 -15.78
CA VAL A 195 -8.48 12.58 -15.63
C VAL A 195 -8.57 11.45 -16.65
N ALA A 196 -7.67 11.44 -17.64
CA ALA A 196 -7.72 10.54 -18.77
C ALA A 196 -6.47 9.65 -18.84
N PRO A 197 -6.62 8.32 -18.92
CA PRO A 197 -5.48 7.42 -18.99
C PRO A 197 -4.75 7.56 -20.34
N VAL A 198 -3.44 7.39 -20.31
CA VAL A 198 -2.58 7.28 -21.50
C VAL A 198 -2.27 5.81 -21.68
N GLY A 199 -2.76 5.18 -22.75
CA GLY A 199 -2.55 3.74 -22.96
C GLY A 199 -1.18 3.37 -23.52
N SER A 200 -0.53 4.28 -24.26
CA SER A 200 0.85 4.07 -24.73
C SER A 200 1.52 5.37 -25.16
N VAL A 201 2.85 5.39 -25.13
CA VAL A 201 3.69 6.46 -25.67
C VAL A 201 4.72 5.87 -26.64
N PRO A 202 4.84 6.38 -27.88
CA PRO A 202 5.93 6.01 -28.76
C PRO A 202 7.24 6.65 -28.26
N TYR A 203 8.30 5.87 -28.12
CA TYR A 203 9.62 6.34 -27.73
C TYR A 203 10.73 5.59 -28.47
N GLN A 204 11.51 6.32 -29.26
CA GLN A 204 12.48 5.74 -30.20
C GLN A 204 11.79 4.71 -31.12
N ASP A 205 12.37 3.51 -31.27
CA ASP A 205 11.84 2.44 -32.11
C ASP A 205 10.86 1.49 -31.37
N ARG A 206 10.40 1.87 -30.17
CA ARG A 206 9.47 1.08 -29.35
C ARG A 206 8.23 1.85 -28.93
N ARG A 207 7.16 1.10 -28.65
CA ARG A 207 5.94 1.61 -28.00
C ARG A 207 5.96 1.15 -26.55
N VAL A 208 5.88 2.09 -25.62
CA VAL A 208 5.71 1.81 -24.19
C VAL A 208 4.22 1.78 -23.92
N GLU A 209 3.72 0.68 -23.37
CA GLU A 209 2.32 0.51 -23.00
C GLU A 209 2.16 0.72 -21.49
N TYR A 210 1.00 1.25 -21.08
CA TYR A 210 0.70 1.55 -19.68
C TYR A 210 -0.61 0.89 -19.26
N ILE A 211 -0.77 0.70 -17.95
CA ILE A 211 -1.94 0.08 -17.37
C ILE A 211 -3.15 1.00 -17.52
N THR A 212 -4.22 0.48 -18.13
CA THR A 212 -5.49 1.21 -18.34
C THR A 212 -6.73 0.43 -17.90
N CYS A 213 -6.51 -0.65 -17.14
CA CYS A 213 -7.57 -1.55 -16.70
C CYS A 213 -8.40 -0.97 -15.53
N PRO A 214 -9.53 -1.62 -15.16
CA PRO A 214 -10.35 -1.16 -14.05
C PRO A 214 -9.62 -1.24 -12.69
N ARG A 215 -9.87 -0.25 -11.81
CA ARG A 215 -9.24 -0.02 -10.48
C ARG A 215 -7.86 0.64 -10.52
N THR A 216 -7.56 1.38 -11.59
CA THR A 216 -6.38 2.25 -11.69
C THR A 216 -6.54 3.50 -10.82
N ILE A 217 -5.41 4.11 -10.44
CA ILE A 217 -5.36 5.43 -9.77
C ILE A 217 -6.08 6.47 -10.64
N CYS A 218 -5.88 6.41 -11.96
CA CYS A 218 -6.58 7.26 -12.91
C CYS A 218 -8.11 7.17 -12.79
N GLU A 219 -8.67 5.95 -12.74
CA GLU A 219 -10.12 5.74 -12.63
C GLU A 219 -10.68 6.20 -11.28
N GLU A 220 -9.95 5.95 -10.19
CA GLU A 220 -10.32 6.39 -8.83
C GLU A 220 -10.40 7.92 -8.75
N LEU A 221 -9.36 8.61 -9.25
CA LEU A 221 -9.30 10.08 -9.26
C LEU A 221 -10.34 10.68 -10.20
N ASN A 222 -10.60 10.06 -11.35
CA ASN A 222 -11.64 10.51 -12.27
C ASN A 222 -13.03 10.36 -11.65
N THR A 223 -13.31 9.21 -11.03
CA THR A 223 -14.59 8.94 -10.35
C THR A 223 -14.84 9.95 -9.23
N THR A 224 -13.79 10.25 -8.45
CA THR A 224 -13.86 11.24 -7.37
C THR A 224 -14.12 12.65 -7.92
N LEU A 225 -13.41 13.04 -8.98
CA LEU A 225 -13.59 14.34 -9.64
C LEU A 225 -15.01 14.52 -10.19
N LEU A 226 -15.52 13.52 -10.91
CA LEU A 226 -16.89 13.53 -11.44
C LEU A 226 -17.91 13.52 -10.30
N GLY A 227 -17.63 12.79 -9.22
CA GLY A 227 -18.42 12.83 -7.99
C GLY A 227 -18.60 14.25 -7.47
N PHE A 228 -17.52 15.05 -7.37
CA PHE A 228 -17.61 16.46 -6.95
C PHE A 228 -18.37 17.32 -7.96
N LEU A 229 -18.09 17.17 -9.25
CA LEU A 229 -18.72 17.96 -10.31
C LEU A 229 -20.23 17.70 -10.44
N PHE A 230 -20.67 16.46 -10.21
CA PHE A 230 -22.07 16.06 -10.34
C PHE A 230 -22.83 16.02 -9.00
N ALA A 231 -22.16 15.96 -7.85
CA ALA A 231 -22.80 16.12 -6.54
C ALA A 231 -23.18 17.59 -6.25
N LEU A 232 -22.42 18.55 -6.80
CA LEU A 232 -22.74 19.98 -6.78
C LEU A 232 -23.57 20.36 -8.01
N GLY A 233 -24.75 19.78 -8.14
CA GLY A 233 -25.77 20.31 -9.03
C GLY A 233 -26.20 21.69 -8.53
N SER A 234 -25.51 22.76 -8.98
CA SER A 234 -26.07 24.06 -9.43
C SER A 234 -25.10 25.25 -9.20
N LYS A 235 -25.12 26.21 -10.15
CA LYS A 235 -24.49 27.57 -10.24
C LYS A 235 -23.20 27.70 -11.11
N THR A 236 -23.44 27.85 -12.42
CA THR A 236 -22.75 28.52 -13.57
C THR A 236 -21.52 29.41 -13.21
N ILE A 237 -20.44 29.59 -14.02
CA ILE A 237 -20.35 30.02 -15.44
C ILE A 237 -18.99 29.61 -16.06
N PHE A 238 -19.03 28.98 -17.25
CA PHE A 238 -17.96 29.06 -18.27
C PHE A 238 -18.22 30.29 -19.14
N GLU A 239 -17.20 31.12 -19.38
CA GLU A 239 -16.91 31.82 -20.65
C GLU A 239 -15.59 32.61 -20.47
N GLY A 240 -14.69 32.72 -21.44
CA GLY A 240 -14.93 32.73 -22.88
C GLY A 240 -14.24 31.64 -23.70
N GLY A 241 -14.88 31.30 -24.83
CA GLY A 241 -14.30 30.42 -25.84
C GLY A 241 -15.23 29.54 -26.68
N LYS A 242 -16.56 29.76 -26.68
CA LYS A 242 -17.64 29.32 -27.61
C LYS A 242 -18.84 28.71 -26.87
N MET A 243 -20.02 29.12 -27.33
CA MET A 243 -21.26 29.44 -26.60
C MET A 243 -22.31 28.32 -26.67
N PHE A 244 -23.01 27.99 -25.57
CA PHE A 244 -24.46 27.65 -25.49
C PHE A 244 -24.98 27.72 -24.04
N PHE A 245 -26.20 28.24 -23.84
CA PHE A 245 -26.83 28.64 -22.57
C PHE A 245 -27.82 27.62 -21.98
N ARG A 246 -27.90 27.45 -20.64
CA ARG A 246 -29.14 27.50 -19.80
C ARG A 246 -28.88 27.37 -18.28
N TYR A 247 -29.66 28.09 -17.46
CA TYR A 247 -29.64 28.17 -15.98
C TYR A 247 -30.58 27.16 -15.27
N SER A 248 -30.27 26.73 -14.03
CA SER A 248 -31.01 27.06 -12.79
C SER A 248 -30.38 26.41 -11.54
N LEU A 249 -30.80 26.83 -10.33
CA LEU A 249 -30.17 26.50 -9.04
C LEU A 249 -31.22 26.30 -7.93
N PHE A 250 -31.10 25.16 -7.24
CA PHE A 250 -31.71 24.61 -6.00
C PHE A 250 -33.12 23.95 -5.93
N ARG A 251 -33.11 22.81 -5.20
CA ARG A 251 -34.11 21.73 -4.91
C ARG A 251 -35.13 22.11 -3.79
N PRO A 252 -36.20 21.32 -3.48
CA PRO A 252 -36.08 20.13 -2.59
C PRO A 252 -37.10 18.96 -2.80
N HIS A 253 -36.83 17.88 -2.05
CA HIS A 253 -37.42 16.52 -1.92
C HIS A 253 -38.94 16.27 -2.06
N ALA A 254 -39.31 15.05 -2.49
CA ALA A 254 -39.90 13.96 -1.68
C ALA A 254 -40.87 13.06 -2.50
N ILE A 255 -40.84 11.76 -2.15
CA ILE A 255 -41.71 10.62 -2.55
C ILE A 255 -41.48 10.05 -3.95
#